data_AF-A0A9D8XYL8-F1
#
_entry.id   AF-A0A9D8XYL8-F1
#
_cell.length_a   1.000
_cell.length_b   1.000
_cell.length_c   1.000
_cell.angle_alpha   90.00
_cell.angle_beta   90.00
_cell.angle_gamma   90.00
#
_symmetry.space_group_name_H-M   'P 1'
#
loop_
_entity.id
_entity.type
_entity.pdbx_description
1 polymer ?
#
loop_
_entity_poly.entity_id
_entity_poly.type
_entity_poly.pdbx_seq_one_letter_code
_entity_poly.pdbx_strand_id
1 'polypeptide(L)' 'MPGTALSRYVNLYTDFAFKKIFGTEANKDLLISFLNQLLGLVGEKEIKDVTYLNP' A
#
# COMPACT_ATOMS: atom_id res chain seq x y z
N MET A 1 -28.19 23.01 -9.21
CA MET A 1 -27.07 22.39 -9.93
C MET A 1 -26.87 21.00 -9.38
N PRO A 2 -26.99 19.91 -10.18
CA PRO A 2 -26.93 18.55 -9.68
C PRO A 2 -25.48 18.05 -9.61
N GLY A 3 -25.18 17.22 -8.61
CA GLY A 3 -23.99 16.37 -8.58
C GLY A 3 -22.95 16.76 -7.54
N THR A 4 -23.26 16.56 -6.25
CA THR A 4 -22.27 16.45 -5.19
C THR A 4 -21.24 15.38 -5.62
N ALA A 5 -19.98 15.79 -5.83
CA ALA A 5 -18.89 14.86 -6.07
C ALA A 5 -18.82 13.89 -4.89
N LEU A 6 -19.23 12.65 -5.10
CA LEU A 6 -19.01 11.54 -4.17
C LEU A 6 -17.50 11.42 -3.97
N SER A 7 -16.98 11.93 -2.86
CA SER A 7 -15.62 11.66 -2.42
C SER A 7 -15.42 10.16 -2.39
N ARG A 8 -14.69 9.64 -3.38
CA ARG A 8 -14.37 8.22 -3.47
C ARG A 8 -13.32 7.92 -2.40
N TYR A 9 -13.78 7.51 -1.22
CA TYR A 9 -12.90 7.03 -0.16
C TYR A 9 -12.30 5.69 -0.58
N VAL A 10 -10.97 5.66 -0.65
CA VAL A 10 -10.23 4.42 -0.89
C VAL A 10 -10.00 3.77 0.47
N ASN A 11 -10.74 2.69 0.73
CA ASN A 11 -10.56 1.92 1.95
C ASN A 11 -9.38 0.94 1.79
N LEU A 12 -8.24 1.27 2.41
CA LEU A 12 -7.01 0.45 2.39
C LEU A 12 -7.16 -0.94 3.03
N TYR A 13 -8.21 -1.17 3.82
CA TYR A 13 -8.54 -2.50 4.38
C TYR A 13 -9.11 -3.46 3.33
N THR A 14 -9.38 -3.00 2.11
CA THR A 14 -9.81 -3.88 1.00
C THR A 14 -8.63 -4.23 0.10
N ASP A 15 -8.52 -5.50 -0.29
CA ASP A 15 -7.48 -6.00 -1.21
C ASP A 15 -7.36 -5.16 -2.48
N PHE A 16 -8.48 -4.69 -3.02
CA PHE A 16 -8.50 -3.88 -4.24
C PHE A 16 -7.79 -2.54 -4.07
N ALA A 17 -8.07 -1.81 -2.98
CA ALA A 17 -7.43 -0.53 -2.69
C ALA A 17 -5.95 -0.72 -2.39
N PHE A 18 -5.62 -1.77 -1.63
CA PHE A 18 -4.24 -2.11 -1.29
C PHE A 18 -3.43 -2.42 -2.55
N LYS A 19 -3.92 -3.30 -3.43
CA LYS A 19 -3.28 -3.60 -4.71
C LYS A 19 -3.23 -2.38 -5.65
N LYS A 20 -4.23 -1.48 -5.60
CA LYS A 20 -4.20 -0.27 -6.42
C LYS A 20 -3.08 0.70 -6.02
N ILE A 21 -2.73 0.73 -4.74
CA ILE A 21 -1.70 1.64 -4.21
C ILE A 21 -0.34 0.96 -4.15
N PHE A 22 -0.28 -0.33 -3.83
CA PHE A 22 0.95 -1.07 -3.58
C PHE A 22 1.20 -2.22 -4.55
N GLY A 23 0.29 -2.52 -5.50
CA GLY A 23 0.39 -3.69 -6.38
C GLY A 23 1.21 -3.45 -7.66
N THR A 24 1.92 -2.33 -7.77
CA THR A 24 2.81 -2.05 -8.90
C THR A 24 4.27 -2.03 -8.42
N GLU A 25 5.20 -2.40 -9.28
CA GLU A 25 6.64 -2.37 -8.94
C GLU A 25 7.13 -0.96 -8.58
N ALA A 26 6.60 0.07 -9.24
CA ALA A 26 6.92 1.47 -8.94
C ALA A 26 6.55 1.87 -7.51
N ASN A 27 5.58 1.20 -6.89
CA ASN A 27 5.11 1.49 -5.54
C ASN A 27 5.64 0.47 -4.51
N LYS A 28 6.59 -0.38 -4.89
CA LYS A 28 7.20 -1.39 -4.03
C LYS A 28 7.97 -0.76 -2.86
N ASP A 29 8.73 0.31 -3.10
CA ASP A 29 9.42 1.05 -2.02
C ASP A 29 8.44 1.67 -1.01
N LEU A 30 7.29 2.13 -1.49
CA LEU A 30 6.23 2.67 -0.65
C LEU A 30 5.61 1.58 0.23
N LEU A 31 5.38 0.38 -0.34
CA LEU A 31 4.91 -0.79 0.41
C LEU A 31 5.92 -1.19 1.50
N ILE A 32 7.20 -1.24 1.17
CA ILE A 32 8.27 -1.58 2.12
C ILE A 32 8.30 -0.56 3.27
N SER A 33 8.31 0.74 2.94
CA SER A 33 8.31 1.80 3.97
C SER A 33 7.07 1.75 4.85
N PHE A 34 5.89 1.50 4.27
CA PHE A 34 4.63 1.35 5.00
C PHE A 34 4.68 0.17 5.97
N LEU A 35 5.13 -1.00 5.51
CA LEU A 35 5.23 -2.20 6.36
C LEU A 35 6.25 -2.02 7.48
N ASN A 36 7.41 -1.42 7.19
CA ASN A 36 8.41 -1.14 8.21
C ASN A 36 7.88 -0.21 9.31
N GLN A 37 7.15 0.85 8.94
CA GLN A 37 6.52 1.75 9.91
C GLN A 37 5.37 1.09 10.68
N LEU A 38 4.49 0.38 9.97
CA LEU A 38 3.32 -0.29 10.57
C LEU A 38 3.73 -1.36 11.60
N LEU A 39 4.80 -2.10 11.30
CA LEU A 39 5.31 -3.18 12.13
C LEU A 39 6.43 -2.74 13.10
N GLY A 40 6.85 -1.47 13.03
CA GLY A 40 7.94 -0.94 13.87
C GLY A 40 9.29 -1.62 13.61
N LEU A 41 9.55 -2.04 12.38
CA LEU A 41 10.77 -2.72 11.99
C LEU A 41 11.87 -1.68 11.76
N VAL A 42 12.97 -1.82 12.50
CA VAL A 42 14.12 -0.90 12.46
C VAL A 42 15.43 -1.68 12.49
N GLY A 43 16.48 -1.09 11.92
CA GLY A 43 17.83 -1.65 11.92
C GLY A 43 17.88 -2.99 11.16
N GLU A 44 18.36 -4.03 11.82
CA GLU A 44 18.54 -5.35 11.19
C GLU A 44 17.22 -6.05 10.82
N LYS A 45 16.10 -5.61 11.41
CA LYS A 45 14.77 -6.20 11.15
C LYS A 45 14.01 -5.51 10.01
N GLU A 46 14.58 -4.44 9.46
CA GLU A 46 13.96 -3.69 8.37
C GLU A 46 13.78 -4.56 7.13
N ILE A 47 12.58 -4.55 6.57
CA ILE A 47 12.26 -5.16 5.29
C ILE A 47 13.01 -4.36 4.22
N LYS A 48 13.86 -5.04 3.45
CA LYS A 48 14.62 -4.45 2.33
C LYS A 48 14.06 -4.78 0.97
N ASP A 49 13.30 -5.88 0.87
CA ASP A 49 12.71 -6.33 -0.37
C ASP A 49 11.44 -7.13 -0.10
N VAL A 50 10.51 -7.10 -1.06
CA VAL A 50 9.25 -7.86 -1.04
C VAL A 50 8.95 -8.42 -2.43
N THR A 51 8.45 -9.63 -2.50
CA THR A 51 8.07 -10.27 -3.78
C THR A 51 6.57 -10.47 -3.85
N TYR A 52 5.95 -10.01 -4.94
CA TYR A 52 4.54 -10.30 -5.19
C TYR A 52 4.39 -11.76 -5.62
N LEU A 53 3.78 -12.58 -4.77
CA LEU A 53 3.61 -14.01 -5.02
C LEU A 53 2.47 -14.32 -6.00
N ASN A 54 1.57 -13.36 -6.25
CA ASN A 54 0.42 -13.56 -7.11
C ASN A 54 0.16 -12.29 -7.94
N PRO A 55 0.36 -12.34 -9.27
CA PRO A 55 0.01 -11.22 -10.16
C PRO A 55 -1.51 -10.96 -10.19
#